data_AF-A0AA97AT44-F1
#
_entry.id   AF-A0AA97AT44-F1
#
_cell.length_a   1.000
_cell.length_b   1.000
_cell.length_c   1.000
_cell.angle_alpha   90.00
_cell.angle_beta   90.00
_cell.angle_gamma   90.00
#
_symmetry.space_group_name_H-M   'P 1'
#
loop_
_entity.id
_entity.type
_entity.pdbx_description
1 polymer ?
#
loop_
_entity_poly.entity_id
_entity_poly.type
_entity_poly.pdbx_seq_one_letter_code
_entity_poly.pdbx_strand_id
1 'polypeptide(L)'
;MTWNFLLELFWFDRSVPLRRKRSAFEIEDLPGLWRIHWQLGKTIILSTFYTRIDQACILWGVISTLIFATAQFLAIDWQIQAFLWSGLSLVGTLSMAKLSQCWRTIKPLKDVIDAWVILMLVGITLTDLSIFLSWGELMARLCPLWLGINAIGYLFTGIRIRSRAFAWIGGLSFLAIALLPYVGGWEFLTTGLVTGVSALLIAELQWDSGDVCAHLKRLER
;
A
#
# COMPACT_ATOMS: atom_id res chain seq x y z
N MET A 1 30.05 -5.45 15.34
CA MET A 1 28.90 -5.76 14.44
C MET A 1 27.60 -5.30 15.10
N THR A 2 27.49 -4.05 15.54
CA THR A 2 26.40 -3.61 16.44
C THR A 2 26.13 -2.10 16.48
N TRP A 3 26.63 -1.30 15.51
CA TRP A 3 26.41 0.16 15.51
C TRP A 3 26.05 0.78 14.15
N ASN A 4 25.95 -0.01 13.07
CA ASN A 4 25.53 0.51 11.76
C ASN A 4 24.01 0.49 11.54
N PHE A 5 23.24 -0.17 12.42
CA PHE A 5 21.78 -0.23 12.29
C PHE A 5 21.08 1.05 12.77
N LEU A 6 21.69 1.78 13.72
CA LEU A 6 21.14 3.02 14.26
C LEU A 6 21.69 4.28 13.56
N LEU A 7 22.81 4.19 12.84
CA LEU A 7 23.43 5.32 12.14
C LEU A 7 23.00 5.48 10.68
N GLU A 8 22.26 4.54 10.09
CA GLU A 8 21.50 4.83 8.87
C GLU A 8 20.28 5.73 9.13
N LEU A 9 20.14 6.34 10.33
CA LEU A 9 19.32 7.54 10.54
C LEU A 9 19.76 8.78 9.72
N PHE A 10 20.74 8.65 8.81
CA PHE A 10 21.03 9.61 7.74
C PHE A 10 19.93 9.68 6.65
N TRP A 11 18.67 9.46 7.03
CA TRP A 11 17.46 9.68 6.25
C TRP A 11 16.84 11.08 6.46
N PHE A 12 17.61 12.09 6.86
CA PHE A 12 17.11 13.46 7.05
C PHE A 12 17.78 14.48 6.13
N ASP A 13 17.58 14.31 4.82
CA ASP A 13 17.52 15.48 3.94
C ASP A 13 16.21 16.24 4.28
N ARG A 14 16.23 17.58 4.40
CA ARG A 14 15.07 18.42 4.81
C ARG A 14 13.94 18.46 3.78
N SER A 15 14.04 17.65 2.75
CA SER A 15 13.20 17.72 1.59
C SER A 15 11.94 16.87 1.82
N VAL A 16 10.77 17.42 1.49
CA VAL A 16 9.46 16.84 1.87
C VAL A 16 9.34 15.42 1.29
N PRO A 17 9.01 14.39 2.10
CA PRO A 17 9.04 12.98 1.69
C PRO A 17 7.94 12.61 0.69
N LEU A 18 6.80 13.31 0.77
CA LEU A 18 5.73 13.22 -0.21
C LEU A 18 5.64 14.56 -0.94
N ARG A 19 5.68 14.53 -2.27
CA ARG A 19 5.58 15.73 -3.10
C ARG A 19 4.46 15.59 -4.11
N ARG A 20 3.92 16.72 -4.56
CA ARG A 20 3.05 16.71 -5.74
C ARG A 20 3.87 16.20 -6.93
N LYS A 21 3.34 15.26 -7.71
CA LYS A 21 3.98 14.76 -8.93
C LYS A 21 4.33 15.95 -9.84
N ARG A 22 5.60 16.07 -10.21
CA ARG A 22 6.03 17.06 -11.22
C ARG A 22 5.47 16.67 -12.59
N SER A 23 5.13 17.68 -13.39
CA SER A 23 4.34 17.58 -14.64
C SER A 23 4.81 16.49 -15.60
N ALA A 24 3.84 15.96 -16.36
CA ALA A 24 3.94 14.84 -17.30
C ALA A 24 5.03 14.91 -18.39
N PHE A 25 5.80 16.00 -18.49
CA PHE A 25 6.82 16.22 -19.51
C PHE A 25 8.21 15.64 -19.16
N GLU A 26 8.48 15.24 -17.92
CA GLU A 26 9.77 14.60 -17.54
C GLU A 26 9.72 13.07 -17.53
N ILE A 27 8.54 12.46 -17.70
CA ILE A 27 8.34 11.00 -17.72
C ILE A 27 7.57 10.66 -19.00
N GLU A 28 8.12 11.07 -20.15
CA GLU A 28 7.59 10.70 -21.46
C GLU A 28 7.88 9.20 -21.70
N ASP A 29 6.81 8.46 -22.01
CA ASP A 29 6.81 7.13 -22.62
C ASP A 29 7.07 5.86 -21.77
N LEU A 30 6.41 5.75 -20.62
CA LEU A 30 6.17 4.44 -20.00
C LEU A 30 4.84 3.81 -20.49
N PRO A 31 4.85 2.61 -21.12
CA PRO A 31 3.63 1.98 -21.63
C PRO A 31 2.62 1.64 -20.52
N GLY A 32 1.36 2.09 -20.67
CA GLY A 32 0.27 1.83 -19.71
C GLY A 32 0.06 2.92 -18.65
N LEU A 33 0.57 4.13 -18.89
CA LEU A 33 0.31 5.32 -18.07
C LEU A 33 -1.15 5.78 -18.21
N TRP A 34 -1.87 5.98 -17.10
CA TRP A 34 -3.21 6.55 -17.13
C TRP A 34 -3.11 8.06 -16.90
N ARG A 35 -3.55 8.87 -17.87
CA ARG A 35 -3.54 10.34 -17.76
C ARG A 35 -4.96 10.81 -17.45
N ILE A 36 -5.17 11.37 -16.26
CA ILE A 36 -6.44 12.00 -15.90
C ILE A 36 -6.25 13.50 -15.99
N HIS A 37 -7.03 14.12 -16.87
CA HIS A 37 -7.03 15.55 -17.07
C HIS A 37 -8.44 16.09 -16.88
N TRP A 38 -8.73 16.54 -15.67
CA TRP A 38 -10.00 17.16 -15.31
C TRP A 38 -9.85 18.68 -15.33
N GLN A 39 -10.52 19.31 -16.30
CA GLN A 39 -10.72 20.75 -16.37
C GLN A 39 -12.18 21.10 -16.07
N LEU A 40 -12.40 22.16 -15.31
CA LEU A 40 -13.74 22.75 -15.14
C LEU A 40 -13.67 24.21 -15.61
N GLY A 41 -14.25 24.48 -16.78
CA GLY A 41 -14.14 25.78 -17.42
C GLY A 41 -12.69 26.10 -17.83
N LYS A 42 -12.14 27.20 -17.33
CA LYS A 42 -10.74 27.64 -17.61
C LYS A 42 -9.74 27.14 -16.56
N THR A 43 -10.19 26.46 -15.52
CA THR A 43 -9.34 26.05 -14.40
C THR A 43 -9.07 24.55 -14.47
N ILE A 44 -7.80 24.18 -14.51
CA ILE A 44 -7.38 22.78 -14.43
C ILE A 44 -7.48 22.36 -12.97
N ILE A 45 -8.46 21.51 -12.63
CA ILE A 45 -8.68 21.05 -11.25
C ILE A 45 -7.66 19.95 -10.91
N LEU A 46 -7.51 18.98 -11.82
CA LEU A 46 -6.65 17.83 -11.60
C LEU A 46 -6.00 17.42 -12.93
N SER A 47 -4.67 17.47 -12.99
CA SER A 47 -3.91 16.94 -14.11
C SER A 47 -2.81 16.04 -13.54
N THR A 48 -3.13 14.76 -13.39
CA THR A 48 -2.26 13.75 -12.79
C THR A 48 -2.07 12.59 -13.77
N PHE A 49 -0.91 11.94 -13.68
CA PHE A 49 -0.65 10.66 -14.31
C PHE A 49 -0.51 9.56 -13.24
N TYR A 50 -1.03 8.38 -13.55
CA TYR A 50 -0.92 7.19 -12.73
C TYR A 50 -0.10 6.14 -13.46
N THR A 51 1.06 5.83 -12.89
CA THR A 51 1.87 4.69 -13.28
C THR A 51 1.14 3.38 -12.96
N ARG A 52 1.63 2.26 -13.47
CA ARG A 52 1.06 0.95 -13.13
C ARG A 52 1.19 0.61 -11.64
N ILE A 53 2.22 1.14 -10.96
CA ILE A 53 2.37 1.00 -9.51
C ILE A 53 1.28 1.82 -8.81
N ASP A 54 1.04 3.05 -9.25
CA ASP A 54 -0.02 3.90 -8.68
C ASP A 54 -1.41 3.28 -8.89
N GLN A 55 -1.65 2.66 -10.06
CA GLN A 55 -2.89 1.92 -10.33
C GLN A 55 -3.06 0.74 -9.37
N ALA A 56 -1.99 0.01 -9.06
CA ALA A 56 -2.05 -1.06 -8.07
C ALA A 56 -2.33 -0.53 -6.65
N CYS A 57 -1.76 0.62 -6.29
CA CYS A 57 -2.05 1.30 -5.03
C CYS A 57 -3.50 1.78 -4.94
N ILE A 58 -4.06 2.36 -6.01
CA ILE A 58 -5.48 2.74 -6.08
C ILE A 58 -6.37 1.51 -5.92
N LEU A 59 -6.08 0.45 -6.67
CA LEU A 59 -6.83 -0.79 -6.62
C LEU A 59 -6.89 -1.33 -5.18
N TRP A 60 -5.74 -1.44 -4.52
CA TRP A 60 -5.67 -1.90 -3.14
C TRP A 60 -6.30 -0.93 -2.15
N GLY A 61 -6.19 0.38 -2.38
CA GLY A 61 -6.85 1.40 -1.56
C GLY A 61 -8.37 1.25 -1.57
N VAL A 62 -8.96 1.02 -2.76
CA VAL A 62 -10.39 0.79 -2.92
C VAL A 62 -10.81 -0.56 -2.33
N ILE A 63 -10.09 -1.64 -2.64
CA ILE A 63 -10.39 -2.99 -2.13
C ILE A 63 -10.38 -3.00 -0.60
N SER A 64 -9.31 -2.48 0.02
CA SER A 64 -9.17 -2.45 1.49
C SER A 64 -10.27 -1.61 2.14
N THR A 65 -10.51 -0.39 1.65
CA THR A 65 -11.58 0.47 2.18
C THR A 65 -12.93 -0.23 2.10
N LEU A 66 -13.23 -0.89 0.97
CA LEU A 66 -14.48 -1.59 0.76
C LEU A 66 -14.64 -2.76 1.74
N ILE A 67 -13.66 -3.68 1.80
CA ILE A 67 -13.67 -4.84 2.70
C ILE A 67 -13.95 -4.41 4.14
N PHE A 68 -13.19 -3.44 4.65
CA PHE A 68 -13.27 -3.01 6.03
C PHE A 68 -14.54 -2.19 6.33
N ALA A 69 -15.00 -1.36 5.40
CA ALA A 69 -16.26 -0.63 5.56
C ALA A 69 -17.45 -1.59 5.58
N THR A 70 -17.47 -2.60 4.71
CA THR A 70 -18.54 -3.60 4.70
C THR A 70 -18.50 -4.49 5.94
N ALA A 71 -17.31 -4.85 6.44
CA ALA A 71 -17.19 -5.59 7.69
C ALA A 71 -17.68 -4.76 8.90
N GLN A 72 -17.52 -3.43 8.87
CA GLN A 72 -18.00 -2.53 9.93
C GLN A 72 -19.52 -2.39 9.94
N PHE A 73 -20.15 -2.25 8.77
CA PHE A 73 -21.53 -1.77 8.66
C PHE A 73 -22.53 -2.83 8.21
N LEU A 74 -22.10 -3.89 7.53
CA LEU A 74 -22.99 -4.91 7.02
C LEU A 74 -23.02 -6.12 7.97
N ALA A 75 -24.23 -6.44 8.43
CA ALA A 75 -24.51 -7.65 9.21
C ALA A 75 -24.61 -8.89 8.31
N ILE A 76 -23.58 -9.15 7.51
CA ILE A 76 -23.44 -10.35 6.68
C ILE A 76 -22.65 -11.40 7.47
N ASP A 77 -23.03 -12.66 7.35
CA ASP A 77 -22.30 -13.79 7.93
C ASP A 77 -20.80 -13.75 7.61
N TRP A 78 -19.98 -14.03 8.63
CA TRP A 78 -18.52 -13.95 8.54
C TRP A 78 -17.92 -14.92 7.52
N GLN A 79 -18.51 -16.10 7.32
CA GLN A 79 -18.01 -17.09 6.36
C GLN A 79 -18.29 -16.62 4.92
N ILE A 80 -19.47 -16.03 4.68
CA ILE A 80 -19.80 -15.42 3.37
C ILE A 80 -18.84 -14.26 3.10
N GLN A 81 -18.62 -13.40 4.09
CA GLN A 81 -17.67 -12.29 3.97
C GLN A 81 -16.25 -12.80 3.67
N ALA A 82 -15.76 -13.80 4.40
CA ALA A 82 -14.45 -14.40 4.18
C ALA A 82 -14.30 -14.88 2.72
N PHE A 83 -15.28 -15.62 2.21
CA PHE A 83 -15.25 -16.12 0.83
C PHE A 83 -15.17 -14.97 -0.20
N LEU A 84 -16.00 -13.94 -0.04
CA LEU A 84 -16.03 -12.80 -0.96
C LEU A 84 -14.74 -11.97 -0.89
N TRP A 85 -14.24 -11.69 0.32
CA TRP A 85 -13.04 -10.88 0.54
C TRP A 85 -11.77 -11.60 0.15
N SER A 86 -11.69 -12.91 0.33
CA SER A 86 -10.59 -13.74 -0.19
C SER A 86 -10.58 -13.73 -1.70
N GLY A 87 -11.74 -13.89 -2.35
CA GLY A 87 -11.87 -13.75 -3.80
C GLY A 87 -11.40 -12.38 -4.32
N LEU A 88 -11.89 -11.30 -3.70
CA LEU A 88 -11.52 -9.93 -4.08
C LEU A 88 -10.02 -9.65 -3.85
N SER A 89 -9.46 -10.13 -2.74
CA SER A 89 -8.04 -9.96 -2.42
C SER A 89 -7.13 -10.76 -3.35
N LEU A 90 -7.55 -11.96 -3.78
CA LEU A 90 -6.85 -12.74 -4.80
C LEU A 90 -6.86 -12.03 -6.15
N VAL A 91 -8.01 -11.49 -6.58
CA VAL A 91 -8.10 -10.68 -7.81
C VAL A 91 -7.23 -9.44 -7.72
N GLY A 92 -7.23 -8.75 -6.56
CA GLY A 92 -6.36 -7.61 -6.28
C GLY A 92 -4.87 -7.98 -6.37
N THR A 93 -4.48 -9.11 -5.78
CA THR A 93 -3.09 -9.62 -5.80
C THR A 93 -2.63 -9.97 -7.21
N LEU A 94 -3.45 -10.70 -7.97
CA LEU A 94 -3.15 -11.05 -9.37
C LEU A 94 -3.04 -9.81 -10.25
N SER A 95 -3.96 -8.85 -10.08
CA SER A 95 -3.96 -7.59 -10.81
C SER A 95 -2.72 -6.75 -10.50
N MET A 96 -2.35 -6.63 -9.22
CA MET A 96 -1.10 -5.98 -8.79
C MET A 96 0.13 -6.66 -9.42
N ALA A 97 0.19 -7.99 -9.41
CA ALA A 97 1.31 -8.74 -10.00
C ALA A 97 1.43 -8.51 -11.52
N LYS A 98 0.29 -8.42 -12.23
CA LYS A 98 0.24 -8.11 -13.66
C LYS A 98 0.64 -6.67 -13.96
N LEU A 99 0.10 -5.71 -13.20
CA LEU A 99 0.41 -4.28 -13.34
C LEU A 99 1.89 -4.01 -13.06
N SER A 100 2.47 -4.72 -12.10
CA SER A 100 3.87 -4.58 -11.70
C SER A 100 4.85 -5.46 -12.49
N GLN A 101 4.39 -6.26 -13.46
CA GLN A 101 5.23 -7.22 -14.20
C GLN A 101 6.45 -6.57 -14.86
N CYS A 102 6.28 -5.40 -15.48
CA CYS A 102 7.39 -4.66 -16.11
C CYS A 102 8.45 -4.21 -15.09
N TRP A 103 8.07 -4.01 -13.83
CA TRP A 103 8.95 -3.55 -12.76
C TRP A 103 9.68 -4.70 -12.06
N ARG A 104 9.29 -5.96 -12.31
CA ARG A 104 9.99 -7.15 -11.79
C ARG A 104 11.38 -7.37 -12.41
N THR A 105 11.74 -6.65 -13.46
CA THR A 105 13.10 -6.64 -14.01
C THR A 105 14.08 -5.87 -13.10
N ILE A 106 13.58 -4.94 -12.29
CA ILE A 106 14.36 -4.13 -11.36
C ILE A 106 14.39 -4.84 -10.00
N LYS A 107 15.55 -5.35 -9.60
CA LYS A 107 15.73 -6.18 -8.38
C LYS A 107 15.05 -5.64 -7.12
N PRO A 108 15.24 -4.39 -6.67
CA PRO A 108 14.58 -3.90 -5.46
C PRO A 108 13.05 -3.88 -5.57
N LEU A 109 12.49 -3.57 -6.75
CA LEU A 109 11.04 -3.58 -6.96
C LEU A 109 10.48 -4.99 -7.06
N LYS A 110 11.21 -5.92 -7.69
CA LYS A 110 10.87 -7.34 -7.69
C LYS A 110 10.71 -7.88 -6.27
N ASP A 111 11.68 -7.62 -5.39
CA ASP A 111 11.66 -8.11 -4.01
C ASP A 111 10.45 -7.53 -3.24
N VAL A 112 10.12 -6.26 -3.46
CA VAL A 112 8.92 -5.61 -2.89
C VAL A 112 7.65 -6.28 -3.37
N ILE A 113 7.50 -6.49 -4.67
CA ILE A 113 6.30 -7.13 -5.25
C ILE A 113 6.13 -8.54 -4.69
N ASP A 114 7.21 -9.33 -4.66
CA ASP A 114 7.18 -10.70 -4.17
C ASP A 114 6.82 -10.74 -2.67
N ALA A 115 7.35 -9.80 -1.87
CA ALA A 115 7.01 -9.68 -0.45
C ALA A 115 5.53 -9.32 -0.23
N TRP A 116 4.97 -8.37 -0.99
CA TRP A 116 3.55 -8.01 -0.88
C TRP A 116 2.63 -9.16 -1.27
N VAL A 117 2.97 -9.95 -2.30
CA VAL A 117 2.21 -11.16 -2.65
C VAL A 117 2.20 -12.15 -1.49
N ILE A 118 3.36 -12.43 -0.89
CA ILE A 118 3.46 -13.34 0.26
C ILE A 118 2.65 -12.82 1.44
N LEU A 119 2.80 -11.53 1.78
CA LEU A 119 2.07 -10.89 2.87
C LEU A 119 0.55 -10.95 2.70
N MET A 120 0.06 -10.71 1.48
CA MET A 120 -1.38 -10.81 1.17
C MET A 120 -1.89 -12.24 1.32
N LEU A 121 -1.16 -13.24 0.79
CA LEU A 121 -1.54 -14.65 0.91
C LEU A 121 -1.54 -15.13 2.36
N VAL A 122 -0.56 -14.70 3.15
CA VAL A 122 -0.51 -15.00 4.59
C VAL A 122 -1.69 -14.35 5.32
N GLY A 123 -1.98 -13.08 5.05
CA GLY A 123 -3.12 -12.37 5.66
C GLY A 123 -4.46 -13.01 5.35
N ILE A 124 -4.69 -13.35 4.09
CA ILE A 124 -5.89 -14.08 3.65
C ILE A 124 -6.00 -15.43 4.36
N THR A 125 -4.93 -16.23 4.34
CA THR A 125 -4.94 -17.58 4.94
C THR A 125 -5.21 -17.51 6.44
N LEU A 126 -4.58 -16.59 7.17
CA LEU A 126 -4.81 -16.41 8.60
C LEU A 126 -6.23 -15.94 8.91
N THR A 127 -6.76 -15.02 8.09
CA THR A 127 -8.14 -14.53 8.23
C THR A 127 -9.13 -15.67 8.01
N ASP A 128 -8.98 -16.43 6.93
CA ASP A 128 -9.86 -17.55 6.60
C ASP A 128 -9.78 -18.65 7.66
N LEU A 129 -8.57 -19.06 8.07
CA LEU A 129 -8.40 -20.04 9.14
C LEU A 129 -9.06 -19.56 10.43
N SER A 130 -8.97 -18.27 10.76
CA SER A 130 -9.62 -17.74 11.96
C SER A 130 -11.13 -17.86 11.91
N ILE A 131 -11.73 -17.63 10.75
CA ILE A 131 -13.19 -17.63 10.57
C ILE A 131 -13.71 -19.07 10.46
N PHE A 132 -13.11 -19.90 9.61
CA PHE A 132 -13.57 -21.27 9.39
C PHE A 132 -13.31 -22.21 10.58
N LEU A 133 -12.22 -21.99 11.34
CA LEU A 133 -11.96 -22.74 12.57
C LEU A 133 -12.56 -22.09 13.82
N SER A 134 -13.28 -20.97 13.68
CA SER A 134 -13.84 -20.21 14.81
C SER A 134 -12.78 -19.84 15.86
N TRP A 135 -11.58 -19.46 15.41
CA TRP A 135 -10.47 -19.07 16.27
C TRP A 135 -10.72 -17.66 16.84
N GLY A 136 -11.52 -17.60 17.91
CA GLY A 136 -12.01 -16.35 18.49
C GLY A 136 -10.93 -15.32 18.83
N GLU A 137 -9.76 -15.75 19.33
CA GLU A 137 -8.67 -14.82 19.63
C GLU A 137 -8.11 -14.13 18.38
N LEU A 138 -7.96 -14.86 17.27
CA LEU A 138 -7.46 -14.29 16.02
C LEU A 138 -8.55 -13.45 15.34
N MET A 139 -9.81 -13.88 15.41
CA MET A 139 -10.96 -13.11 14.93
C MET A 139 -11.08 -11.75 15.64
N ALA A 140 -10.86 -11.72 16.96
CA ALA A 140 -10.86 -10.48 17.75
C ALA A 140 -9.65 -9.56 17.44
N ARG A 141 -8.64 -10.06 16.70
CA ARG A 141 -7.42 -9.33 16.37
C ARG A 141 -7.21 -9.15 14.86
N LEU A 142 -8.25 -9.28 14.05
CA LEU A 142 -8.16 -9.11 12.59
C LEU A 142 -7.69 -7.71 12.18
N CYS A 143 -8.22 -6.67 12.82
CA CYS A 143 -7.82 -5.29 12.55
C CYS A 143 -6.32 -5.04 12.86
N PRO A 144 -5.81 -5.37 14.07
CA PRO A 144 -4.38 -5.34 14.35
C PRO A 144 -3.54 -6.20 13.40
N LEU A 145 -4.01 -7.39 13.03
CA LEU A 145 -3.32 -8.29 12.09
C LEU A 145 -3.10 -7.61 10.74
N TRP A 146 -4.16 -7.09 10.13
CA TRP A 146 -4.08 -6.45 8.81
C TRP A 146 -3.29 -5.15 8.83
N LEU A 147 -3.43 -4.33 9.88
CA LEU A 147 -2.54 -3.17 10.07
C LEU A 147 -1.08 -3.59 10.23
N GLY A 148 -0.81 -4.68 10.95
CA GLY A 148 0.54 -5.22 11.13
C GLY A 148 1.16 -5.71 9.83
N ILE A 149 0.40 -6.45 9.02
CA ILE A 149 0.81 -6.90 7.68
C ILE A 149 1.14 -5.70 6.80
N ASN A 150 0.28 -4.68 6.78
CA ASN A 150 0.52 -3.45 6.03
C ASN A 150 1.75 -2.69 6.56
N ALA A 151 1.91 -2.57 7.87
CA ALA A 151 3.04 -1.90 8.49
C ALA A 151 4.37 -2.57 8.09
N ILE A 152 4.43 -3.89 8.17
CA ILE A 152 5.61 -4.68 7.75
C ILE A 152 5.86 -4.50 6.25
N GLY A 153 4.82 -4.60 5.41
CA GLY A 153 4.93 -4.40 3.97
C GLY A 153 5.46 -3.02 3.59
N TYR A 154 4.95 -1.96 4.22
CA TYR A 154 5.38 -0.59 3.98
C TYR A 154 6.79 -0.32 4.50
N LEU A 155 7.16 -0.81 5.69
CA LEU A 155 8.54 -0.70 6.19
C LEU A 155 9.53 -1.45 5.29
N PHE A 156 9.21 -2.68 4.91
CA PHE A 156 10.04 -3.46 3.99
C PHE A 156 10.21 -2.73 2.66
N THR A 157 9.12 -2.19 2.12
CA THR A 157 9.13 -1.36 0.90
C THR A 157 10.05 -0.16 1.07
N GLY A 158 9.89 0.60 2.16
CA GLY A 158 10.70 1.78 2.46
C GLY A 158 12.19 1.47 2.59
N ILE A 159 12.56 0.38 3.26
CA ILE A 159 13.95 -0.08 3.37
C ILE A 159 14.48 -0.49 1.99
N ARG A 160 13.70 -1.29 1.24
CA ARG A 160 14.17 -1.93 0.00
C ARG A 160 14.37 -0.94 -1.15
N ILE A 161 13.48 0.04 -1.29
CA ILE A 161 13.56 1.08 -2.33
C ILE A 161 14.11 2.39 -1.81
N ARG A 162 14.53 2.42 -0.55
CA ARG A 162 15.19 3.58 0.04
C ARG A 162 14.25 4.80 0.04
N SER A 163 13.04 4.61 0.57
CA SER A 163 11.97 5.60 0.66
C SER A 163 11.54 5.86 2.10
N ARG A 164 11.59 7.14 2.49
CA ARG A 164 11.11 7.61 3.79
C ARG A 164 9.60 7.66 3.82
N ALA A 165 8.95 8.00 2.71
CA ALA A 165 7.50 8.06 2.62
C ALA A 165 6.87 6.71 3.03
N PHE A 166 7.37 5.61 2.46
CA PHE A 166 6.93 4.27 2.82
C PHE A 166 7.25 3.89 4.28
N ALA A 167 8.41 4.32 4.80
CA ALA A 167 8.76 4.10 6.20
C ALA A 167 7.80 4.83 7.16
N TRP A 168 7.44 6.08 6.85
CA TRP A 168 6.47 6.87 7.62
C TRP A 168 5.09 6.24 7.61
N ILE A 169 4.63 5.74 6.46
CA ILE A 169 3.33 5.04 6.35
C ILE A 169 3.34 3.73 7.13
N GLY A 170 4.45 2.99 7.11
CA GLY A 170 4.63 1.81 7.97
C GLY A 170 4.56 2.15 9.46
N GLY A 171 5.22 3.23 9.87
CA GLY A 171 5.15 3.77 11.23
C GLY A 171 3.74 4.22 11.63
N LEU A 172 3.03 4.91 10.73
CA LEU A 172 1.63 5.30 10.92
C LEU A 172 0.73 4.08 11.10
N SER A 173 0.99 3.00 10.36
CA SER A 173 0.23 1.76 10.48
C SER A 173 0.47 1.08 11.85
N PHE A 174 1.70 1.08 12.36
CA PHE A 174 1.98 0.63 13.74
C PHE A 174 1.35 1.53 14.81
N LEU A 175 1.39 2.84 14.60
CA LEU A 175 0.72 3.78 15.49
C LEU A 175 -0.80 3.53 15.52
N ALA A 176 -1.40 3.26 14.36
CA ALA A 176 -2.82 2.91 14.28
C ALA A 176 -3.15 1.65 15.09
N ILE A 177 -2.29 0.62 15.09
CA ILE A 177 -2.46 -0.55 15.96
C ILE A 177 -2.51 -0.15 17.44
N ALA A 178 -1.60 0.72 17.87
CA ALA A 178 -1.58 1.20 19.26
C ALA A 178 -2.81 2.05 19.60
N LEU A 179 -3.42 2.72 18.61
CA LEU A 179 -4.60 3.54 18.77
C LEU A 179 -5.93 2.77 18.66
N LEU A 180 -5.93 1.56 18.09
CA LEU A 180 -7.14 0.75 17.90
C LEU A 180 -7.98 0.56 19.18
N PRO A 181 -7.39 0.25 20.36
CA PRO A 181 -8.18 0.07 21.58
C PRO A 181 -8.99 1.30 21.99
N TYR A 182 -8.62 2.49 21.51
CA TYR A 182 -9.28 3.76 21.84
C TYR A 182 -10.41 4.14 20.87
N VAL A 183 -10.56 3.44 19.74
CA VAL A 183 -11.63 3.72 18.77
C VAL A 183 -12.92 2.92 19.03
N GLY A 184 -12.93 2.07 20.06
CA GLY A 184 -14.09 1.28 20.46
C GLY A 184 -14.58 0.38 19.32
N GLY A 185 -15.89 0.35 19.06
CA GLY A 185 -16.46 -0.50 18.01
C GLY A 185 -16.12 -0.12 16.56
N TRP A 186 -15.31 0.92 16.32
CA TRP A 186 -14.98 1.43 14.97
C TRP A 186 -13.66 0.89 14.41
N GLU A 187 -13.17 -0.23 14.94
CA GLU A 187 -11.86 -0.81 14.59
C GLU A 187 -11.74 -1.16 13.10
N PHE A 188 -12.78 -1.74 12.52
CA PHE A 188 -12.78 -2.14 11.11
C PHE A 188 -12.72 -0.91 10.21
N LEU A 189 -13.59 0.08 10.44
CA LEU A 189 -13.54 1.32 9.65
C LEU A 189 -12.20 2.05 9.80
N THR A 190 -11.68 2.13 11.01
CA THR A 190 -10.38 2.78 11.27
C THR A 190 -9.26 2.07 10.50
N THR A 191 -9.27 0.75 10.50
CA THR A 191 -8.31 -0.07 9.73
C THR A 191 -8.45 0.17 8.23
N GLY A 192 -9.68 0.18 7.72
CA GLY A 192 -9.98 0.46 6.32
C GLY A 192 -9.53 1.85 5.88
N LEU A 193 -9.76 2.87 6.70
CA LEU A 193 -9.32 4.23 6.43
C LEU A 193 -7.80 4.35 6.44
N VAL A 194 -7.13 3.81 7.46
CA VAL A 194 -5.66 3.88 7.54
C VAL A 194 -5.01 3.17 6.36
N THR A 195 -5.45 1.94 6.05
CA THR A 195 -4.89 1.16 4.94
C THR A 195 -5.24 1.76 3.57
N GLY A 196 -6.52 2.09 3.38
CA GLY A 196 -7.05 2.63 2.13
C GLY A 196 -6.49 4.01 1.79
N VAL A 197 -6.56 4.95 2.73
CA VAL A 197 -6.03 6.32 2.53
C VAL A 197 -4.52 6.29 2.35
N SER A 198 -3.79 5.45 3.09
CA SER A 198 -2.34 5.32 2.90
C SER A 198 -2.00 4.87 1.47
N ALA A 199 -2.69 3.87 0.95
CA ALA A 199 -2.49 3.39 -0.41
C ALA A 199 -2.83 4.46 -1.46
N LEU A 200 -3.92 5.21 -1.25
CA LEU A 200 -4.30 6.32 -2.14
C LEU A 200 -3.29 7.47 -2.08
N LEU A 201 -2.77 7.82 -0.90
CA LEU A 201 -1.75 8.86 -0.74
C LEU A 201 -0.47 8.49 -1.50
N ILE A 202 -0.06 7.22 -1.47
CA ILE A 202 1.09 6.73 -2.25
C ILE A 202 0.82 6.83 -3.76
N ALA A 203 -0.41 6.59 -4.19
CA ALA A 203 -0.78 6.69 -5.60
C ALA A 203 -0.84 8.14 -6.10
N GLU A 204 -1.27 9.08 -5.25
CA GLU A 204 -1.43 10.49 -5.61
C GLU A 204 -0.12 11.28 -5.53
N LEU A 205 0.70 10.99 -4.53
CA LEU A 205 1.90 11.77 -4.22
C LEU A 205 3.15 11.05 -4.71
N GLN A 206 4.08 11.83 -5.24
CA GLN A 206 5.40 11.35 -5.57
C GLN A 206 6.16 11.05 -4.28
N TRP A 207 6.58 9.79 -4.13
CA TRP A 207 7.39 9.30 -3.03
C TRP A 207 8.88 9.42 -3.36
N ASP A 208 9.69 9.58 -2.32
CA ASP A 208 11.14 9.65 -2.43
C ASP A 208 11.73 8.26 -2.71
N SER A 209 12.59 8.14 -3.71
CA SER A 209 13.24 6.87 -4.04
C SER A 209 14.71 7.07 -4.39
N GLY A 210 15.61 6.60 -3.54
CA GLY A 210 17.05 6.72 -3.81
C GLY A 210 17.51 5.82 -4.96
N ASP A 211 17.09 4.55 -4.95
CA ASP A 211 17.66 3.52 -5.83
C ASP A 211 16.95 3.40 -7.18
N VAL A 212 15.64 3.69 -7.26
CA VAL A 212 14.87 3.60 -8.51
C VAL A 212 15.32 4.67 -9.50
N CYS A 213 15.50 5.91 -9.05
CA CYS A 213 16.04 7.01 -9.87
C CYS A 213 17.47 6.73 -10.36
N ALA A 214 18.31 6.07 -9.55
CA ALA A 214 19.69 5.73 -9.92
C ALA A 214 19.76 4.59 -10.95
N HIS A 215 18.75 3.72 -11.01
CA HIS A 215 18.65 2.67 -12.02
C HIS A 215 18.11 3.20 -13.35
N LEU A 216 17.09 4.07 -13.32
CA LEU A 216 16.55 4.72 -14.53
C LEU A 216 17.64 5.55 -15.26
N LYS A 217 18.42 6.34 -14.53
CA LYS A 217 19.59 7.09 -15.08
C LYS A 217 20.69 6.21 -15.70
N ARG A 218 20.68 4.90 -15.44
CA ARG A 218 21.62 3.94 -16.03
C ARG A 218 21.10 3.29 -17.31
N LEU A 219 19.78 3.30 -17.52
CA LEU A 219 19.14 2.81 -18.74
C LEU A 219 19.07 3.88 -19.83
N GLU A 220 19.19 5.16 -19.46
CA GLU A 220 19.27 6.32 -20.37
C GLU A 220 20.70 6.59 -20.91
N ARG A 221 21.70 5.79 -20.54
CA ARG A 221 23.08 5.84 -21.05
C ARG A 221 23.39 4.61 -21.88
#